data_AF-A0AAW5WVG6-F1
#
_entry.id   AF-A0AAW5WVG6-F1
#
_cell.length_a   1.000
_cell.length_b   1.000
_cell.length_c   1.000
_cell.angle_alpha   90.00
_cell.angle_beta   90.00
_cell.angle_gamma   90.00
#
_symmetry.space_group_name_H-M   'P 1'
#
loop_
_entity.id
_entity.type
_entity.pdbx_description
1 polymer ?
#
loop_
_entity_poly.entity_id
_entity_poly.type
_entity_poly.pdbx_seq_one_letter_code
_entity_poly.pdbx_strand_id
1 'polypeptide(L)'
;MDELASYTDYQFEAKLQIEIEQLTKNKQAQESPKAYLLGGQPGAGKSGLHQLIKAEDPNAITIDNDTFKWLHPKYKQLEQKYGKDVVKYVTPFSNQMTESLIDYLSDKKFDLIIEGTLRTVEVPMATVTKLQNRGYEANLYVMAVPRIESYLGTLARYEDQFSLSPRTARATTKEAHDVVVRQLPDNLDFLYKQRLFKEIRLYNRKGNKLYSSLENLNESPKKIITEILNRKLDNNTLLNSIDSVINKMEINHHTTTPQYLDLVEKTTELKKEISGRVQEQLKEFAEKNPEVNPKEDPENKNDRPSY
;
A
#
# COMPACT_ATOMS: atom_id res chain seq x y z
N MET A 1 15.30 -4.36 28.67
CA MET A 1 14.07 -3.70 28.18
C MET A 1 13.94 -2.40 28.94
N ASP A 2 13.63 -1.28 28.29
CA ASP A 2 13.42 0.00 29.01
C ASP A 2 12.22 -0.16 29.96
N GLU A 3 12.40 0.13 31.24
CA GLU A 3 11.35 0.05 32.26
C GLU A 3 10.14 0.92 31.89
N LEU A 4 10.36 2.01 31.15
CA LEU A 4 9.29 2.87 30.65
C LEU A 4 8.36 2.16 29.64
N ALA A 5 8.88 1.19 28.89
CA ALA A 5 8.11 0.39 27.93
C ALA A 5 7.34 -0.77 28.60
N SER A 6 7.55 -1.00 29.90
CA SER A 6 6.78 -1.99 30.64
C SER A 6 5.37 -1.46 30.96
N TYR A 7 4.41 -2.39 30.97
CA TYR A 7 3.04 -2.19 31.40
C TYR A 7 2.60 -3.41 32.22
N THR A 8 1.71 -3.19 33.17
CA THR A 8 1.14 -4.28 33.97
C THR A 8 0.02 -5.00 33.20
N ASP A 9 -0.30 -6.23 33.59
CA ASP A 9 -1.45 -6.96 33.04
C ASP A 9 -2.76 -6.19 33.19
N TYR A 10 -2.97 -5.53 34.34
CA TYR A 10 -4.16 -4.69 34.56
C TYR A 10 -4.27 -3.54 33.53
N GLN A 11 -3.17 -2.86 33.24
CA GLN A 11 -3.13 -1.78 32.25
C GLN A 11 -3.40 -2.29 30.83
N PHE A 12 -2.88 -3.47 30.49
CA PHE A 12 -3.15 -4.11 29.21
C PHE A 12 -4.63 -4.51 29.09
N GLU A 13 -5.15 -5.22 30.08
CA GLU A 13 -6.53 -5.70 30.11
C GLU A 13 -7.54 -4.53 30.02
N ALA A 14 -7.28 -3.45 30.75
CA ALA A 14 -8.12 -2.25 30.67
C ALA A 14 -8.17 -1.66 29.25
N LYS A 15 -7.06 -1.68 28.51
CA LYS A 15 -7.02 -1.23 27.11
C LYS A 15 -7.71 -2.22 26.18
N LEU A 16 -7.52 -3.52 26.42
CA LEU A 16 -8.14 -4.58 25.62
C LEU A 16 -9.67 -4.53 25.71
N GLN A 17 -10.22 -4.38 26.92
CA GLN A 17 -11.68 -4.30 27.11
C GLN A 17 -12.30 -3.09 26.40
N ILE A 18 -11.67 -1.91 26.51
CA ILE A 18 -12.12 -0.71 25.78
C ILE A 18 -12.10 -0.95 24.26
N GLU A 19 -11.04 -1.57 23.74
CA GLU A 19 -10.91 -1.82 22.31
C GLU A 19 -11.94 -2.86 21.82
N ILE A 20 -12.20 -3.91 22.61
CA ILE A 20 -13.28 -4.88 22.34
C ILE A 20 -14.63 -4.17 22.26
N GLU A 21 -14.97 -3.34 23.26
CA GLU A 21 -16.23 -2.59 23.27
C GLU A 21 -16.37 -1.67 22.05
N GLN A 22 -15.30 -0.98 21.67
CA GLN A 22 -15.29 -0.09 20.51
C GLN A 22 -15.44 -0.85 19.19
N LEU A 23 -14.66 -1.92 18.99
CA LEU A 23 -14.64 -2.69 17.75
C LEU A 23 -15.93 -3.49 17.54
N THR A 24 -16.53 -4.00 18.61
CA THR A 24 -17.78 -4.79 18.54
C THR A 24 -19.05 -3.94 18.53
N LYS A 25 -18.94 -2.62 18.73
CA LYS A 25 -20.08 -1.72 18.72
C LYS A 25 -20.83 -1.83 17.39
N ASN A 26 -22.14 -2.14 17.47
CA ASN A 26 -23.02 -2.35 16.33
C ASN A 26 -22.58 -3.48 15.38
N LYS A 27 -21.78 -4.44 15.86
CA LYS A 27 -21.39 -5.65 15.13
C LYS A 27 -22.09 -6.87 15.71
N GLN A 28 -22.29 -7.87 14.88
CA GLN A 28 -22.97 -9.11 15.25
C GLN A 28 -22.11 -10.32 14.91
N ALA A 29 -22.11 -11.30 15.80
CA ALA A 29 -21.53 -12.61 15.54
C ALA A 29 -22.28 -13.30 14.40
N GLN A 30 -21.58 -14.12 13.62
CA GLN A 30 -22.14 -14.86 12.49
C GLN A 30 -22.12 -16.37 12.78
N GLU A 31 -23.11 -17.09 12.23
CA GLU A 31 -23.13 -18.56 12.28
C GLU A 31 -22.02 -19.17 11.41
N SER A 32 -21.69 -18.51 10.29
CA SER A 32 -20.62 -18.90 9.35
C SER A 32 -19.67 -17.72 9.15
N PRO A 33 -18.74 -17.48 10.09
CA PRO A 33 -17.94 -16.27 10.10
C PRO A 33 -16.84 -16.30 9.03
N LYS A 34 -16.49 -15.11 8.52
CA LYS A 34 -15.48 -14.91 7.48
C LYS A 34 -14.27 -14.18 8.04
N ALA A 35 -13.09 -14.54 7.54
CA ALA A 35 -11.86 -13.81 7.81
C ALA A 35 -11.20 -13.39 6.50
N TYR A 36 -10.90 -12.11 6.37
CA TYR A 36 -10.23 -11.52 5.23
C TYR A 36 -8.82 -11.10 5.64
N LEU A 37 -7.84 -11.90 5.26
CA LEU A 37 -6.43 -11.53 5.43
C LEU A 37 -6.02 -10.62 4.27
N LEU A 38 -5.29 -9.56 4.59
CA LEU A 38 -4.80 -8.61 3.59
C LEU A 38 -3.33 -8.83 3.26
N GLY A 39 -2.99 -8.58 2.00
CA GLY A 39 -1.62 -8.63 1.51
C GLY A 39 -1.26 -7.47 0.58
N GLY A 40 0.05 -7.25 0.42
CA GLY A 40 0.58 -6.24 -0.47
C GLY A 40 1.67 -5.40 0.18
N GLN A 41 2.61 -4.97 -0.64
CA GLN A 41 3.75 -4.16 -0.22
C GLN A 41 3.30 -2.83 0.41
N PRO A 42 4.12 -2.23 1.30
CA PRO A 42 3.89 -0.87 1.78
C PRO A 42 3.62 0.10 0.62
N GLY A 43 2.68 1.04 0.82
CA GLY A 43 2.31 2.00 -0.21
C GLY A 43 1.46 1.44 -1.36
N ALA A 44 1.14 0.14 -1.41
CA ALA A 44 0.28 -0.41 -2.45
C ALA A 44 -1.18 0.10 -2.38
N GLY A 45 -1.64 0.56 -1.21
CA GLY A 45 -3.00 1.10 -1.04
C GLY A 45 -3.99 0.09 -0.45
N LYS A 46 -3.58 -0.70 0.55
CA LYS A 46 -4.42 -1.71 1.21
C LYS A 46 -5.71 -1.14 1.80
N SER A 47 -5.76 0.15 2.16
CA SER A 47 -6.98 0.85 2.56
C SER A 47 -8.13 0.68 1.55
N GLY A 48 -7.83 0.54 0.25
CA GLY A 48 -8.83 0.21 -0.76
C GLY A 48 -9.45 -1.18 -0.58
N LEU A 49 -8.68 -2.18 -0.12
CA LEU A 49 -9.21 -3.50 0.21
C LEU A 49 -10.17 -3.44 1.40
N HIS A 50 -9.85 -2.65 2.43
CA HIS A 50 -10.77 -2.44 3.54
C HIS A 50 -12.10 -1.86 3.05
N GLN A 51 -12.06 -0.86 2.17
CA GLN A 51 -13.29 -0.26 1.62
C GLN A 51 -14.10 -1.27 0.80
N LEU A 52 -13.44 -2.06 -0.06
CA LEU A 52 -14.09 -3.11 -0.84
C LEU A 52 -14.76 -4.16 0.05
N ILE A 53 -14.02 -4.69 1.05
CA ILE A 53 -14.57 -5.69 1.96
C ILE A 53 -15.71 -5.08 2.78
N LYS A 54 -15.58 -3.84 3.28
CA LYS A 54 -16.64 -3.18 4.06
C LYS A 54 -17.89 -2.86 3.24
N ALA A 55 -17.77 -2.70 1.92
CA ALA A 55 -18.91 -2.54 1.04
C ALA A 55 -19.67 -3.87 0.85
N GLU A 56 -18.96 -5.01 0.84
CA GLU A 56 -19.54 -6.35 0.76
C GLU A 56 -20.01 -6.89 2.12
N ASP A 57 -19.25 -6.59 3.18
CA ASP A 57 -19.41 -7.04 4.55
C ASP A 57 -19.18 -5.86 5.53
N PRO A 58 -20.21 -5.02 5.75
CA PRO A 58 -20.12 -3.91 6.70
C PRO A 58 -20.03 -4.36 8.16
N ASN A 59 -20.29 -5.65 8.44
CA ASN A 59 -20.25 -6.24 9.78
C ASN A 59 -18.82 -6.64 10.19
N ALA A 60 -17.92 -6.91 9.25
CA ALA A 60 -16.54 -7.28 9.56
C ALA A 60 -15.82 -6.26 10.46
N ILE A 61 -14.97 -6.73 11.36
CA ILE A 61 -14.17 -5.92 12.28
C ILE A 61 -12.74 -5.83 11.74
N THR A 62 -12.19 -4.63 11.65
CA THR A 62 -10.81 -4.42 11.21
C THR A 62 -9.85 -4.56 12.38
N ILE A 63 -8.83 -5.39 12.24
CA ILE A 63 -7.71 -5.54 13.16
C ILE A 63 -6.44 -5.09 12.43
N ASP A 64 -5.94 -3.91 12.80
CA ASP A 64 -4.72 -3.30 12.27
C ASP A 64 -3.74 -3.03 13.41
N ASN A 65 -2.58 -3.70 13.39
CA ASN A 65 -1.55 -3.55 14.43
C ASN A 65 -1.06 -2.11 14.58
N ASP A 66 -1.02 -1.33 13.50
CA ASP A 66 -0.56 0.05 13.55
C ASP A 66 -1.50 0.91 14.41
N THR A 67 -2.79 0.57 14.50
CA THR A 67 -3.76 1.32 15.33
C THR A 67 -3.64 1.07 16.81
N PHE A 68 -3.04 -0.04 17.22
CA PHE A 68 -2.93 -0.35 18.66
C PHE A 68 -1.68 0.25 19.31
N LYS A 69 -0.72 0.78 18.52
CA LYS A 69 0.54 1.31 19.03
C LYS A 69 0.36 2.49 19.97
N TRP A 70 -0.56 3.40 19.65
CA TRP A 70 -0.85 4.57 20.48
C TRP A 70 -1.65 4.24 21.73
N LEU A 71 -2.22 3.04 21.82
CA LEU A 71 -2.97 2.59 23.00
C LEU A 71 -2.05 2.19 24.17
N HIS A 72 -0.73 2.10 23.94
CA HIS A 72 0.24 1.83 24.99
C HIS A 72 0.04 2.81 26.17
N PRO A 73 -0.09 2.34 27.42
CA PRO A 73 -0.45 3.18 28.57
C PRO A 73 0.46 4.40 28.76
N LYS A 74 1.75 4.24 28.42
CA LYS A 74 2.79 5.28 28.53
C LYS A 74 3.21 5.86 27.17
N TYR A 75 2.39 5.76 26.11
CA TYR A 75 2.76 6.16 24.75
C TYR A 75 3.34 7.58 24.68
N LYS A 76 2.67 8.57 25.28
CA LYS A 76 3.13 9.98 25.29
C LYS A 76 4.52 10.15 25.92
N GLN A 77 4.83 9.41 26.98
CA GLN A 77 6.13 9.47 27.64
C GLN A 77 7.22 8.83 26.77
N LEU A 78 6.91 7.70 26.13
CA LEU A 78 7.82 7.04 25.20
C LEU A 78 8.06 7.89 23.95
N GLU A 79 7.03 8.53 23.41
CA GLU A 79 7.12 9.46 22.29
C GLU A 79 7.99 10.67 22.64
N GLN A 80 7.81 11.26 23.83
CA GLN A 80 8.64 12.38 24.29
C GLN A 80 10.12 12.00 24.41
N LYS A 81 10.41 10.76 24.87
CA LYS A 81 11.77 10.26 25.06
C LYS A 81 12.45 9.82 23.76
N TYR A 82 11.70 9.19 22.85
CA TYR A 82 12.26 8.48 21.69
C TYR A 82 11.87 9.07 20.34
N GLY A 83 10.91 10.01 20.29
CA GLY A 83 10.42 10.59 19.04
C GLY A 83 10.01 9.51 18.03
N LYS A 84 10.60 9.53 16.84
CA LYS A 84 10.33 8.57 15.75
C LYS A 84 10.65 7.11 16.13
N ASP A 85 11.55 6.87 17.08
CA ASP A 85 11.92 5.52 17.52
C ASP A 85 10.92 4.89 18.50
N VAL A 86 9.88 5.62 18.94
CA VAL A 86 8.82 5.12 19.84
C VAL A 86 8.22 3.79 19.38
N VAL A 87 8.08 3.60 18.07
CA VAL A 87 7.50 2.40 17.45
C VAL A 87 8.18 1.12 17.96
N LYS A 88 9.50 1.11 18.11
CA LYS A 88 10.27 -0.05 18.58
C LYS A 88 9.85 -0.49 19.99
N TYR A 89 9.47 0.47 20.83
CA TYR A 89 9.12 0.23 22.22
C TYR A 89 7.65 -0.16 22.42
N VAL A 90 6.76 0.28 21.53
CA VAL A 90 5.32 0.00 21.63
C VAL A 90 4.87 -1.18 20.76
N THR A 91 5.69 -1.65 19.82
CA THR A 91 5.39 -2.83 18.98
C THR A 91 5.10 -4.09 19.80
N PRO A 92 5.83 -4.43 20.89
CA PRO A 92 5.47 -5.60 21.71
C PRO A 92 4.04 -5.52 22.26
N PHE A 93 3.63 -4.34 22.75
CA PHE A 93 2.26 -4.10 23.22
C PHE A 93 1.24 -4.23 22.10
N SER A 94 1.48 -3.62 20.93
CA SER A 94 0.52 -3.68 19.82
C SER A 94 0.39 -5.10 19.28
N ASN A 95 1.48 -5.89 19.26
CA ASN A 95 1.44 -7.29 18.87
C ASN A 95 0.62 -8.13 19.84
N GLN A 96 0.82 -7.95 21.15
CA GLN A 96 -0.01 -8.62 22.16
C GLN A 96 -1.49 -8.23 22.01
N MET A 97 -1.78 -6.95 21.79
CA MET A 97 -3.15 -6.46 21.55
C MET A 97 -3.77 -7.10 20.30
N THR A 98 -3.04 -7.15 19.18
CA THR A 98 -3.49 -7.78 17.94
C THR A 98 -3.86 -9.26 18.16
N GLU A 99 -2.98 -10.04 18.80
CA GLU A 99 -3.25 -11.46 19.05
C GLU A 99 -4.45 -11.65 19.99
N SER A 100 -4.52 -10.91 21.10
CA SER A 100 -5.65 -10.97 22.03
C SER A 100 -6.98 -10.61 21.38
N LEU A 101 -7.01 -9.62 20.49
CA LEU A 101 -8.20 -9.24 19.74
C LEU A 101 -8.59 -10.30 18.71
N ILE A 102 -7.64 -10.86 17.97
CA ILE A 102 -7.90 -11.99 17.07
C ILE A 102 -8.48 -13.16 17.87
N ASP A 103 -7.90 -13.49 19.02
CA ASP A 103 -8.38 -14.54 19.90
C ASP A 103 -9.81 -14.31 20.38
N TYR A 104 -10.08 -13.16 21.00
CA TYR A 104 -11.39 -12.87 21.56
C TYR A 104 -12.46 -12.79 20.47
N LEU A 105 -12.21 -12.01 19.41
CA LEU A 105 -13.23 -11.75 18.38
C LEU A 105 -13.52 -13.01 17.55
N SER A 106 -12.51 -13.85 17.30
CA SER A 106 -12.75 -15.11 16.58
C SER A 106 -13.38 -16.21 17.42
N ASP A 107 -13.19 -16.23 18.75
CA ASP A 107 -13.98 -17.08 19.64
C ASP A 107 -15.47 -16.70 19.58
N LYS A 108 -15.75 -15.40 19.55
CA LYS A 108 -17.11 -14.84 19.44
C LYS A 108 -17.70 -14.84 18.03
N LYS A 109 -17.05 -15.42 17.03
CA LYS A 109 -17.55 -15.57 15.66
C LYS A 109 -17.87 -14.25 14.92
N PHE A 110 -17.13 -13.17 15.18
CA PHE A 110 -17.25 -11.96 14.36
C PHE A 110 -16.51 -12.12 13.03
N ASP A 111 -17.02 -11.53 11.94
CA ASP A 111 -16.25 -11.45 10.70
C ASP A 111 -15.04 -10.53 10.91
N LEU A 112 -13.88 -10.88 10.35
CA LEU A 112 -12.60 -10.19 10.63
C LEU A 112 -11.92 -9.74 9.34
N ILE A 113 -11.35 -8.54 9.36
CA ILE A 113 -10.36 -8.08 8.39
C ILE A 113 -9.04 -7.94 9.13
N ILE A 114 -8.03 -8.72 8.74
CA ILE A 114 -6.75 -8.79 9.44
C ILE A 114 -5.66 -8.21 8.53
N GLU A 115 -5.08 -7.09 8.95
CA GLU A 115 -4.05 -6.43 8.14
C GLU A 115 -2.72 -7.19 8.15
N GLY A 116 -2.12 -7.30 6.98
CA GLY A 116 -0.84 -7.96 6.77
C GLY A 116 -0.12 -7.43 5.53
N THR A 117 1.16 -7.79 5.41
CA THR A 117 1.96 -7.50 4.21
C THR A 117 2.28 -8.76 3.41
N LEU A 118 2.04 -9.95 3.96
CA LEU A 118 2.51 -11.24 3.43
C LEU A 118 4.03 -11.27 3.17
N ARG A 119 4.81 -10.60 4.03
CA ARG A 119 6.28 -10.69 4.00
C ARG A 119 6.77 -12.12 4.22
N THR A 120 6.05 -12.89 5.03
CA THR A 120 6.33 -14.29 5.35
C THR A 120 5.06 -15.12 5.15
N VAL A 121 5.20 -16.46 5.08
CA VAL A 121 4.06 -17.38 4.93
C VAL A 121 3.60 -17.94 6.27
N GLU A 122 4.48 -18.02 7.26
CA GLU A 122 4.25 -18.68 8.55
C GLU A 122 3.17 -17.95 9.35
N VAL A 123 3.22 -16.62 9.39
CA VAL A 123 2.24 -15.79 10.11
C VAL A 123 0.83 -15.96 9.53
N PRO A 124 0.57 -15.68 8.24
CA PRO A 124 -0.78 -15.85 7.70
C PRO A 124 -1.27 -17.31 7.76
N MET A 125 -0.39 -18.30 7.63
CA MET A 125 -0.78 -19.71 7.82
C MET A 125 -1.23 -19.99 9.25
N ALA A 126 -0.45 -19.60 10.25
CA ALA A 126 -0.80 -19.81 11.66
C ALA A 126 -2.14 -19.13 12.00
N THR A 127 -2.34 -17.91 11.52
CA THR A 127 -3.61 -17.18 11.68
C THR A 127 -4.77 -17.92 11.01
N VAL A 128 -4.62 -18.36 9.74
CA VAL A 128 -5.69 -19.05 9.02
C VAL A 128 -6.02 -20.40 9.62
N THR A 129 -5.01 -21.21 9.97
CA THR A 129 -5.24 -22.51 10.61
C THR A 129 -6.00 -22.36 11.93
N LYS A 130 -5.62 -21.36 12.75
CA LYS A 130 -6.34 -21.04 13.99
C LYS A 130 -7.80 -20.67 13.73
N LEU A 131 -8.07 -19.83 12.72
CA LEU A 131 -9.41 -19.39 12.36
C LEU A 131 -10.26 -20.54 11.78
N GLN A 132 -9.69 -21.39 10.93
CA GLN A 132 -10.36 -22.56 10.38
C GLN A 132 -10.73 -23.59 11.46
N ASN A 133 -9.87 -23.79 12.46
CA ASN A 133 -10.21 -24.60 13.64
C ASN A 133 -11.38 -24.02 14.45
N ARG A 134 -11.66 -22.73 14.26
CA ARG A 134 -12.84 -22.03 14.80
C ARG A 134 -13.97 -21.93 13.77
N GLY A 135 -13.95 -22.71 12.68
CA GLY A 135 -15.03 -22.77 11.70
C GLY A 135 -15.13 -21.55 10.77
N TYR A 136 -14.06 -20.76 10.64
CA TYR A 136 -14.04 -19.62 9.72
C TYR A 136 -13.83 -20.03 8.27
N GLU A 137 -14.52 -19.34 7.37
CA GLU A 137 -14.12 -19.23 5.98
C GLU A 137 -13.01 -18.16 5.85
N ALA A 138 -11.79 -18.57 5.52
CA ALA A 138 -10.67 -17.66 5.34
C ALA A 138 -10.49 -17.26 3.87
N ASN A 139 -10.34 -15.97 3.60
CA ASN A 139 -10.12 -15.35 2.30
C ASN A 139 -8.84 -14.51 2.34
N LEU A 140 -8.13 -14.39 1.21
CA LEU A 140 -6.91 -13.59 1.09
C LEU A 140 -7.03 -12.56 -0.03
N TYR A 141 -7.08 -11.28 0.32
CA TYR A 141 -7.15 -10.18 -0.65
C TYR A 141 -5.82 -9.44 -0.70
N VAL A 142 -5.25 -9.29 -1.89
CA VAL A 142 -3.90 -8.75 -2.07
C VAL A 142 -3.93 -7.58 -3.06
N MET A 143 -3.26 -6.49 -2.70
CA MET A 143 -3.02 -5.40 -3.64
C MET A 143 -1.99 -5.80 -4.68
N ALA A 144 -2.35 -5.69 -5.95
CA ALA A 144 -1.50 -5.90 -7.11
C ALA A 144 -1.22 -4.56 -7.79
N VAL A 145 -0.06 -3.99 -7.47
CA VAL A 145 0.33 -2.63 -7.87
C VAL A 145 1.78 -2.62 -8.34
N PRO A 146 2.13 -1.93 -9.44
CA PRO A 146 3.51 -1.77 -9.89
C PRO A 146 4.44 -1.29 -8.78
N ARG A 147 5.64 -1.87 -8.70
CA ARG A 147 6.61 -1.59 -7.62
C ARG A 147 6.98 -0.11 -7.47
N ILE A 148 7.06 0.61 -8.60
CA ILE A 148 7.40 2.04 -8.59
C ILE A 148 6.23 2.87 -8.04
N GLU A 149 5.00 2.49 -8.36
CA GLU A 149 3.80 3.21 -7.91
C GLU A 149 3.58 3.02 -6.41
N SER A 150 3.83 1.81 -5.88
CA SER A 150 3.80 1.56 -4.45
C SER A 150 4.94 2.26 -3.71
N TYR A 151 6.15 2.29 -4.29
CA TYR A 151 7.28 3.00 -3.70
C TYR A 151 7.00 4.51 -3.59
N LEU A 152 6.55 5.15 -4.66
CA LEU A 152 6.10 6.56 -4.63
C LEU A 152 5.00 6.77 -3.59
N GLY A 153 4.07 5.82 -3.47
CA GLY A 153 3.05 5.83 -2.42
C GLY A 153 3.63 5.83 -1.00
N THR A 154 4.77 5.16 -0.76
CA THR A 154 5.44 5.22 0.55
C THR A 154 6.04 6.58 0.86
N LEU A 155 6.59 7.26 -0.16
CA LEU A 155 7.16 8.61 -0.03
C LEU A 155 6.04 9.63 0.21
N ALA A 156 5.00 9.60 -0.63
CA ALA A 156 3.84 10.48 -0.47
C ALA A 156 3.20 10.33 0.92
N ARG A 157 3.01 9.09 1.40
CA ARG A 157 2.49 8.82 2.75
C ARG A 157 3.36 9.41 3.85
N TYR A 158 4.69 9.34 3.71
CA TYR A 158 5.60 9.95 4.68
C TYR A 158 5.44 11.47 4.70
N GLU A 159 5.43 12.11 3.54
CA GLU A 159 5.28 13.57 3.44
C GLU A 159 3.94 14.03 4.02
N ASP A 160 2.84 13.33 3.73
CA ASP A 160 1.52 13.62 4.31
C ASP A 160 1.52 13.50 5.84
N GLN A 161 2.15 12.45 6.37
CA GLN A 161 2.29 12.29 7.82
C GLN A 161 3.20 13.35 8.43
N PHE A 162 4.25 13.76 7.73
CA PHE A 162 5.18 14.77 8.19
C PHE A 162 4.51 16.14 8.30
N SER A 163 3.69 16.52 7.32
CA SER A 163 2.92 17.76 7.38
C SER A 163 1.95 17.82 8.57
N LEU A 164 1.42 16.66 9.00
CA LEU A 164 0.52 16.58 10.16
C LEU A 164 1.27 16.54 11.50
N SER A 165 2.33 15.73 11.59
CA SER A 165 3.12 15.56 12.82
C SER A 165 4.57 15.17 12.50
N PRO A 166 5.47 16.16 12.36
CA PRO A 166 6.88 15.91 12.05
C PRO A 166 7.59 15.01 13.07
N ARG A 167 7.17 15.04 14.33
CA ARG A 167 7.77 14.27 15.44
C ARG A 167 7.50 12.77 15.34
N THR A 168 6.39 12.37 14.73
CA THR A 168 5.96 10.96 14.65
C THR A 168 5.95 10.40 13.23
N ALA A 169 6.05 11.27 12.21
CA ALA A 169 6.12 10.85 10.83
C ALA A 169 7.29 9.91 10.57
N ARG A 170 6.97 8.73 10.01
CA ARG A 170 7.92 7.66 9.81
C ARG A 170 7.94 7.21 8.36
N ALA A 171 9.11 7.36 7.75
CA ALA A 171 9.36 6.83 6.43
C ALA A 171 9.35 5.30 6.46
N THR A 172 8.78 4.71 5.41
CA THR A 172 9.02 3.30 5.10
C THR A 172 10.36 3.22 4.39
N THR A 173 11.31 2.42 4.90
CA THR A 173 12.58 2.25 4.18
C THR A 173 12.37 1.54 2.86
N LYS A 174 13.22 1.83 1.87
CA LYS A 174 13.14 1.18 0.56
C LYS A 174 13.33 -0.33 0.67
N GLU A 175 14.17 -0.78 1.60
CA GLU A 175 14.44 -2.19 1.87
C GLU A 175 13.19 -2.89 2.39
N ALA A 176 12.44 -2.27 3.32
CA ALA A 176 11.22 -2.84 3.86
C ALA A 176 10.13 -2.99 2.77
N HIS A 177 10.05 -2.02 1.86
CA HIS A 177 9.19 -2.10 0.68
C HIS A 177 9.64 -3.23 -0.27
N ASP A 178 10.90 -3.20 -0.69
CA ASP A 178 11.43 -4.08 -1.72
C ASP A 178 11.50 -5.55 -1.30
N VAL A 179 11.70 -5.82 0.00
CA VAL A 179 11.63 -7.19 0.54
C VAL A 179 10.25 -7.80 0.25
N VAL A 180 9.16 -7.06 0.50
CA VAL A 180 7.81 -7.56 0.23
C VAL A 180 7.59 -7.70 -1.27
N VAL A 181 8.01 -6.72 -2.09
CA VAL A 181 7.89 -6.83 -3.56
C VAL A 181 8.58 -8.08 -4.11
N ARG A 182 9.76 -8.44 -3.59
CA ARG A 182 10.48 -9.64 -4.01
C ARG A 182 9.82 -10.93 -3.55
N GLN A 183 9.33 -10.97 -2.31
CA GLN A 183 8.81 -12.20 -1.70
C GLN A 183 7.34 -12.48 -2.03
N LEU A 184 6.54 -11.44 -2.30
CA LEU A 184 5.09 -11.55 -2.46
C LEU A 184 4.67 -12.59 -3.51
N PRO A 185 5.27 -12.67 -4.72
CA PRO A 185 4.86 -13.68 -5.70
C PRO A 185 5.06 -15.12 -5.23
N ASP A 186 6.21 -15.41 -4.60
CA ASP A 186 6.53 -16.76 -4.11
C ASP A 186 5.70 -17.13 -2.89
N ASN A 187 5.52 -16.19 -1.95
CA ASN A 187 4.67 -16.39 -0.79
C ASN A 187 3.22 -16.65 -1.20
N LEU A 188 2.72 -15.92 -2.20
CA LEU A 188 1.35 -16.09 -2.69
C LEU A 188 1.16 -17.43 -3.42
N ASP A 189 2.15 -17.85 -4.22
CA ASP A 189 2.16 -19.19 -4.85
C ASP A 189 2.13 -20.30 -3.80
N PHE A 190 2.95 -20.16 -2.76
CA PHE A 190 3.00 -21.10 -1.67
C PHE A 190 1.65 -21.19 -0.95
N LEU A 191 1.07 -20.05 -0.54
CA LEU A 191 -0.24 -20.00 0.13
C LEU A 191 -1.37 -20.54 -0.76
N TYR A 192 -1.33 -20.28 -2.06
CA TYR A 192 -2.27 -20.86 -3.04
C TYR A 192 -2.19 -22.39 -3.04
N LYS A 193 -0.97 -22.96 -3.06
CA LYS A 193 -0.74 -24.41 -3.05
C LYS A 193 -1.18 -25.09 -1.75
N GLN A 194 -1.13 -24.38 -0.62
CA GLN A 194 -1.62 -24.92 0.66
C GLN A 194 -3.15 -25.09 0.70
N ARG A 195 -3.90 -24.45 -0.21
CA ARG A 195 -5.38 -24.52 -0.29
C ARG A 195 -6.08 -24.17 1.04
N LEU A 196 -5.44 -23.33 1.87
CA LEU A 196 -5.99 -22.87 3.15
C LEU A 196 -7.04 -21.78 2.98
N PHE A 197 -6.93 -20.97 1.92
CA PHE A 197 -7.90 -19.92 1.64
C PHE A 197 -9.01 -20.44 0.73
N LYS A 198 -10.25 -20.11 1.07
CA LYS A 198 -11.42 -20.31 0.22
C LYS A 198 -11.23 -19.59 -1.11
N GLU A 199 -10.82 -18.33 -1.05
CA GLU A 199 -10.52 -17.53 -2.23
C GLU A 199 -9.31 -16.62 -2.00
N ILE A 200 -8.44 -16.56 -3.02
CA ILE A 200 -7.38 -15.56 -3.15
C ILE A 200 -7.79 -14.59 -4.25
N ARG A 201 -7.83 -13.29 -3.94
CA ARG A 201 -8.13 -12.22 -4.92
C ARG A 201 -6.99 -11.23 -5.04
N LEU A 202 -6.74 -10.76 -6.27
CA LEU A 202 -5.85 -9.63 -6.54
C LEU A 202 -6.65 -8.41 -6.96
N TYR A 203 -6.33 -7.24 -6.41
CA TYR A 203 -6.99 -5.98 -6.75
C TYR A 203 -5.99 -4.89 -7.11
N ASN A 204 -6.33 -4.03 -8.07
CA ASN A 204 -5.61 -2.77 -8.28
C ASN A 204 -6.16 -1.64 -7.40
N ARG A 205 -5.50 -0.47 -7.44
CA ARG A 205 -5.94 0.72 -6.67
C ARG A 205 -7.30 1.29 -7.08
N LYS A 206 -7.83 0.95 -8.25
CA LYS A 206 -9.18 1.34 -8.69
C LYS A 206 -10.27 0.42 -8.15
N GLY A 207 -9.88 -0.63 -7.42
CA GLY A 207 -10.79 -1.64 -6.89
C GLY A 207 -11.19 -2.71 -7.91
N ASN A 208 -10.55 -2.76 -9.08
CA ASN A 208 -10.83 -3.80 -10.07
C ASN A 208 -10.19 -5.11 -9.62
N LYS A 209 -10.98 -6.18 -9.59
CA LYS A 209 -10.48 -7.54 -9.38
C LYS A 209 -9.71 -8.00 -10.61
N LEU A 210 -8.43 -8.30 -10.43
CA LEU A 210 -7.52 -8.74 -11.50
C LEU A 210 -7.35 -10.26 -11.55
N TYR A 211 -7.68 -10.94 -10.46
CA TYR A 211 -7.58 -12.39 -10.33
C TYR A 211 -8.51 -12.87 -9.21
N SER A 212 -9.07 -14.07 -9.39
CA SER A 212 -9.73 -14.85 -8.35
C SER A 212 -9.33 -16.31 -8.47
N SER A 213 -8.92 -16.95 -7.38
CA SER A 213 -8.62 -18.39 -7.41
C SER A 213 -9.84 -19.28 -7.64
N LEU A 214 -11.06 -18.74 -7.49
CA LEU A 214 -12.31 -19.44 -7.81
C LEU A 214 -12.66 -19.33 -9.31
N GLU A 215 -12.23 -18.27 -9.98
CA GLU A 215 -12.41 -18.08 -11.43
C GLU A 215 -11.25 -18.73 -12.21
N ASN A 216 -10.04 -18.72 -11.64
CA ASN A 216 -8.80 -19.24 -12.21
C ASN A 216 -8.36 -20.54 -11.51
N LEU A 217 -9.19 -21.58 -11.53
CA LEU A 217 -9.10 -22.78 -10.68
C LEU A 217 -7.73 -23.49 -10.67
N ASN A 218 -6.97 -23.42 -11.76
CA ASN A 218 -5.68 -24.12 -11.92
C ASN A 218 -4.50 -23.17 -12.21
N GLU A 219 -4.70 -21.87 -12.08
CA GLU A 219 -3.65 -20.88 -12.34
C GLU A 219 -3.23 -20.23 -11.02
N SER A 220 -1.97 -20.41 -10.65
CA SER A 220 -1.39 -19.70 -9.50
C SER A 220 -1.37 -18.19 -9.78
N PRO A 221 -1.68 -17.35 -8.77
CA PRO A 221 -1.62 -15.89 -8.93
C PRO A 221 -0.20 -15.37 -9.16
N LYS A 222 0.84 -16.20 -8.97
CA LYS A 222 2.26 -15.82 -9.06
C LYS A 222 2.62 -15.11 -10.34
N LYS A 223 2.20 -15.65 -11.50
CA LYS A 223 2.53 -15.06 -12.80
C LYS A 223 1.91 -13.67 -12.93
N ILE A 224 0.63 -13.55 -12.63
CA ILE A 224 -0.14 -12.31 -12.72
C ILE A 224 0.44 -11.24 -11.80
N ILE A 225 0.68 -11.56 -10.52
CA ILE A 225 1.26 -10.58 -9.57
C ILE A 225 2.70 -10.19 -9.97
N THR A 226 3.49 -11.13 -10.50
CA THR A 226 4.85 -10.85 -10.99
C THR A 226 4.84 -9.87 -12.17
N GLU A 227 3.95 -10.08 -13.14
CA GLU A 227 3.78 -9.19 -14.29
C GLU A 227 3.36 -7.79 -13.86
N ILE A 228 2.39 -7.70 -12.94
CA ILE A 228 1.91 -6.41 -12.43
C ILE A 228 2.99 -5.66 -11.65
N LEU A 229 3.70 -6.33 -10.74
CA LEU A 229 4.79 -5.72 -9.95
C LEU A 229 5.92 -5.19 -10.83
N ASN A 230 6.15 -5.78 -12.01
CA ASN A 230 7.19 -5.40 -12.97
C ASN A 230 6.70 -4.51 -14.11
N ARG A 231 5.39 -4.23 -14.17
CA ARG A 231 4.79 -3.42 -15.23
C ARG A 231 5.41 -2.02 -15.23
N LYS A 232 5.90 -1.60 -16.40
CA LYS A 232 6.28 -0.21 -16.65
C LYS A 232 5.01 0.64 -16.77
N LEU A 233 4.97 1.76 -16.04
CA LEU A 233 3.96 2.79 -16.27
C LEU A 233 4.30 3.57 -17.54
N ASP A 234 3.28 4.15 -18.16
CA ASP A 234 3.50 5.14 -19.20
C ASP A 234 4.23 6.36 -18.63
N ASN A 235 5.09 6.97 -19.46
CA ASN A 235 5.98 8.04 -18.99
C ASN A 235 5.21 9.24 -18.42
N ASN A 236 4.05 9.59 -18.98
CA ASN A 236 3.24 10.72 -18.50
C ASN A 236 2.63 10.43 -17.12
N THR A 237 2.03 9.25 -16.92
CA THR A 237 1.48 8.85 -15.60
C THR A 237 2.58 8.74 -14.56
N LEU A 238 3.74 8.19 -14.93
CA LEU A 238 4.89 8.12 -14.03
C LEU A 238 5.39 9.51 -13.66
N LEU A 239 5.54 10.41 -14.64
CA LEU A 239 5.96 11.80 -14.44
C LEU A 239 5.01 12.53 -13.47
N ASN A 240 3.70 12.46 -13.72
CA ASN A 240 2.70 13.06 -12.85
C ASN A 240 2.74 12.51 -11.41
N SER A 241 3.01 11.21 -11.27
CA SER A 241 3.12 10.57 -9.95
C SER A 241 4.37 11.03 -9.21
N ILE A 242 5.50 11.19 -9.92
CA ILE A 242 6.75 11.70 -9.34
C ILE A 242 6.60 13.17 -8.96
N ASP A 243 6.08 14.00 -9.85
CA ASP A 243 5.88 15.44 -9.61
C ASP A 243 4.95 15.68 -8.41
N SER A 244 3.91 14.84 -8.24
CA SER A 244 3.05 14.90 -7.06
C SER A 244 3.81 14.65 -5.75
N VAL A 245 4.78 13.72 -5.74
CA VAL A 245 5.62 13.45 -4.56
C VAL A 245 6.63 14.57 -4.35
N ILE A 246 7.31 15.03 -5.41
CA ILE A 246 8.25 16.16 -5.37
C ILE A 246 7.59 17.39 -4.74
N ASN A 247 6.38 17.75 -5.18
CA ASN A 247 5.64 18.90 -4.62
C ASN A 247 5.42 18.77 -3.11
N LYS A 248 5.10 17.56 -2.62
CA LYS A 248 4.94 17.32 -1.17
C LYS A 248 6.27 17.45 -0.42
N MET A 249 7.36 16.94 -1.00
CA MET A 249 8.70 17.08 -0.43
C MET A 249 9.15 18.55 -0.37
N GLU A 250 8.82 19.36 -1.38
CA GLU A 250 9.11 20.80 -1.41
C GLU A 250 8.33 21.57 -0.33
N ILE A 251 7.02 21.27 -0.18
CA ILE A 251 6.18 21.83 0.88
C ILE A 251 6.78 21.54 2.27
N ASN A 252 7.34 20.35 2.47
CA ASN A 252 7.95 19.96 3.74
C ASN A 252 9.46 20.29 3.84
N HIS A 253 10.02 21.01 2.86
CA HIS A 253 11.43 21.40 2.79
C HIS A 253 12.43 20.22 2.78
N HIS A 254 12.04 19.05 2.27
CA HIS A 254 12.87 17.86 2.11
C HIS A 254 13.67 17.81 0.79
N THR A 255 14.04 18.97 0.24
CA THR A 255 14.66 19.14 -1.11
C THR A 255 16.13 18.73 -1.19
N THR A 256 16.75 18.34 -0.08
CA THR A 256 18.15 17.88 -0.03
C THR A 256 18.28 16.40 0.27
N THR A 257 17.16 15.68 0.39
CA THR A 257 17.17 14.24 0.68
C THR A 257 17.62 13.46 -0.57
N PRO A 258 18.30 12.31 -0.40
CA PRO A 258 18.67 11.46 -1.54
C PRO A 258 17.46 11.07 -2.40
N GLN A 259 16.32 10.79 -1.77
CA GLN A 259 15.09 10.45 -2.47
C GLN A 259 14.58 11.60 -3.35
N TYR A 260 14.66 12.85 -2.88
CA TYR A 260 14.28 14.00 -3.69
C TYR A 260 15.18 14.14 -4.92
N LEU A 261 16.50 14.05 -4.73
CA LEU A 261 17.47 14.17 -5.81
C LEU A 261 17.27 13.09 -6.88
N ASP A 262 17.07 11.83 -6.47
CA ASP A 262 16.77 10.71 -7.37
C ASP A 262 15.49 10.95 -8.18
N LEU A 263 14.45 11.51 -7.55
CA LEU A 263 13.19 11.81 -8.23
C LEU A 263 13.34 12.96 -9.23
N VAL A 264 14.08 14.02 -8.89
CA VAL A 264 14.34 15.16 -9.79
C VAL A 264 15.16 14.73 -11.01
N GLU A 265 16.19 13.92 -10.81
CA GLU A 265 16.97 13.32 -11.91
C GLU A 265 16.04 12.51 -12.82
N LYS A 266 15.21 11.64 -12.25
CA LYS A 266 14.28 10.80 -13.01
C LYS A 266 13.23 11.61 -13.76
N THR A 267 12.71 12.68 -13.18
CA THR A 267 11.82 13.64 -13.87
C THR A 267 12.51 14.27 -15.07
N THR A 268 13.80 14.59 -14.95
CA THR A 268 14.61 15.17 -16.05
C THR A 268 14.79 14.18 -17.19
N GLU A 269 15.08 12.92 -16.88
CA GLU A 269 15.19 11.84 -17.87
C GLU A 269 13.86 11.59 -18.59
N LEU A 270 12.76 11.47 -17.84
CA LEU A 270 11.43 11.22 -18.40
C LEU A 270 10.98 12.35 -19.33
N LYS A 271 11.23 13.61 -18.97
CA LYS A 271 10.92 14.77 -19.82
C LYS A 271 11.70 14.73 -21.14
N LYS A 272 12.98 14.33 -21.11
CA LYS A 272 13.80 14.15 -22.32
C LYS A 272 13.24 13.03 -23.20
N GLU A 273 12.88 11.89 -22.62
CA GLU A 273 12.30 10.76 -23.37
C GLU A 273 10.96 11.14 -24.02
N ILE A 274 10.08 11.84 -23.29
CA ILE A 274 8.79 12.30 -23.81
C ILE A 274 9.01 13.28 -24.96
N SER A 275 9.90 14.26 -24.79
CA SER A 275 10.21 15.24 -25.84
C SER A 275 10.79 14.58 -27.09
N GLY A 276 11.71 13.62 -26.92
CA GLY A 276 12.30 12.85 -28.03
C GLY A 276 11.25 12.07 -28.82
N ARG A 277 10.34 11.37 -28.13
CA ARG A 277 9.24 10.63 -28.80
C ARG A 277 8.29 11.55 -29.56
N VAL A 278 7.97 12.73 -29.02
CA VAL A 278 7.12 13.71 -29.72
C VAL A 278 7.82 14.21 -30.98
N GLN A 279 9.13 14.48 -30.93
CA GLN A 279 9.90 14.89 -32.10
C GLN A 279 9.96 13.80 -33.17
N GLU A 280 10.14 12.53 -32.79
CA GLU A 280 10.10 11.39 -33.73
C GLU A 280 8.73 11.25 -34.39
N GLN A 281 7.64 11.32 -33.62
CA GLN A 281 6.28 11.26 -34.15
C GLN A 281 5.97 12.40 -35.12
N LEU A 282 6.44 13.62 -34.83
CA LEU A 282 6.29 14.77 -35.73
C LEU A 282 7.07 14.58 -37.05
N LYS A 283 8.27 14.01 -36.99
CA LYS A 283 9.06 13.68 -38.19
C LYS A 283 8.36 12.61 -39.04
N GLU A 284 7.94 11.51 -38.43
CA GLU A 284 7.20 10.46 -39.15
C GLU A 284 5.89 10.99 -39.75
N PHE A 285 5.19 11.88 -39.06
CA PHE A 285 3.98 12.51 -39.57
C PHE A 285 4.27 13.41 -40.78
N ALA A 286 5.33 14.22 -40.71
CA ALA A 286 5.76 15.07 -41.82
C ALA A 286 6.21 14.25 -43.04
N GLU A 287 6.94 13.15 -42.83
CA GLU A 287 7.35 12.22 -43.89
C GLU A 287 6.16 11.54 -44.59
N LYS A 288 5.12 11.19 -43.82
CA LYS A 288 3.87 10.59 -44.35
C LYS A 288 2.92 11.62 -44.97
N ASN A 289 3.11 12.92 -44.71
CA ASN A 289 2.25 14.00 -45.19
C ASN A 289 3.09 15.15 -45.77
N PRO A 290 3.77 14.93 -46.92
CA PRO A 290 4.68 15.92 -47.50
C PRO A 290 4.00 17.25 -47.90
N GLU A 291 2.67 17.27 -48.06
CA GLU A 291 1.89 18.49 -48.33
C GLU A 291 1.72 19.41 -47.12
N VAL A 292 2.05 18.94 -45.91
CA VAL A 292 1.94 19.70 -44.64
C VAL A 292 3.26 20.43 -44.30
N ASN A 293 4.32 20.21 -45.08
CA ASN A 293 5.55 20.98 -44.93
C ASN A 293 5.27 22.44 -45.33
N PRO A 294 5.59 23.46 -44.50
CA PRO A 294 5.38 24.84 -44.90
C PRO A 294 6.11 25.06 -46.23
N LYS A 295 5.36 25.44 -47.27
CA LYS A 295 5.97 25.99 -48.47
C LYS A 295 6.74 27.23 -48.00
N GLU A 296 8.07 27.16 -48.01
CA GLU A 296 8.87 28.38 -48.07
C GLU A 296 8.44 29.07 -49.36
N ASP A 297 7.52 30.03 -49.26
CA ASP A 297 7.17 30.91 -50.35
C ASP A 297 8.35 31.89 -50.51
N PRO A 298 9.17 31.78 -51.57
CA PRO A 298 10.31 32.68 -51.74
C PRO A 298 9.88 34.08 -52.19
N GLU A 299 8.59 34.29 -52.45
CA GLU A 299 8.03 35.53 -53.00
C GLU A 299 7.28 36.33 -51.94
N ASN A 300 8.01 36.86 -50.96
CA ASN A 300 7.58 38.12 -50.33
C ASN A 300 8.79 39.00 -49.99
N LYS A 301 9.63 39.25 -51.01
CA LYS A 301 10.51 40.41 -51.04
C LYS A 301 9.85 41.46 -51.92
N ASN A 302 9.54 42.59 -51.28
CA ASN A 302 9.10 43.85 -51.87
C ASN A 302 7.64 43.91 -52.31
N ASP A 303 6.78 44.36 -51.39
CA ASP A 303 5.89 45.47 -51.70
C ASP A 303 5.58 46.26 -50.42
N ARG A 304 6.41 47.28 -50.16
CA ARG A 304 5.99 48.42 -49.35
C ARG A 304 5.36 49.43 -50.30
N PRO A 305 4.08 49.78 -50.17
CA PRO A 305 3.58 51.01 -50.76
C PRO A 305 4.11 52.17 -49.93
N SER A 306 5.00 52.95 -50.52
CA SER A 306 5.19 54.33 -50.13
C SER A 306 3.94 55.12 -50.49
N TYR A 307 3.22 55.64 -49.50
CA TYR A 307 2.79 57.04 -49.32
C TYR A 307 1.79 57.13 -48.17
#